data_AF-A0AAD0F986-F1
#
_entry.id   AF-A0AAD0F986-F1
#
_cell.length_a   1.000
_cell.length_b   1.000
_cell.length_c   1.000
_cell.angle_alpha   90.00
_cell.angle_beta   90.00
_cell.angle_gamma   90.00
#
_symmetry.space_group_name_H-M   'P 1'
#
loop_
_entity.id
_entity.type
_entity.pdbx_description
1 polymer ?
#
loop_
_entity_poly.entity_id
_entity_poly.type
_entity_poly.pdbx_seq_one_letter_code
_entity_poly.pdbx_strand_id
1 'polypeptide(L)'
;MDNDPTRPTQGPTVVNAARRFASAGSDLVQMKPALPLRTALMEASSIMGCITELTRKAIDKPADRKNAMLATCYLAAMAKALIDGQLQTLRNVREDDVER
;
A
#
# COMPACT_ATOMS: atom_id res chain seq x y z
N MET A 1 13.82 -23.67 29.24
CA MET A 1 12.68 -22.76 28.98
C MET A 1 13.32 -21.41 28.80
N ASP A 2 13.52 -20.99 27.56
CA ASP A 2 14.23 -19.76 27.23
C ASP A 2 13.36 -18.95 26.28
N ASN A 3 12.63 -17.98 26.86
CA ASN A 3 11.89 -16.98 26.11
C ASN A 3 12.81 -15.76 25.94
N ASP A 4 13.38 -15.62 24.74
CA ASP A 4 14.07 -14.40 24.30
C ASP A 4 13.01 -13.40 23.77
N PRO A 5 12.85 -12.21 24.38
CA PRO A 5 11.80 -11.27 24.02
C PRO A 5 12.18 -10.33 22.86
N THR A 6 13.25 -10.60 22.10
CA THR A 6 13.78 -9.64 21.12
C THR A 6 13.40 -9.91 19.66
N ARG A 7 12.46 -10.83 19.36
CA ARG A 7 12.03 -11.04 17.97
C ARG A 7 11.01 -9.95 17.58
N PRO A 8 11.35 -8.94 16.78
CA PRO A 8 10.33 -8.05 16.26
C PRO A 8 9.41 -8.89 15.38
N THR A 9 8.14 -8.99 15.78
CA THR A 9 7.06 -9.38 14.89
C THR A 9 7.19 -8.54 13.62
N GLN A 10 7.44 -9.20 12.48
CA GLN A 10 7.50 -8.57 11.17
C GLN A 10 6.10 -8.03 10.81
N GLY A 11 5.75 -6.89 11.40
CA GLY A 11 4.69 -6.03 10.89
C GLY A 11 5.16 -5.37 9.59
N PRO A 12 4.24 -4.91 8.74
CA PRO A 12 4.59 -4.27 7.49
C PRO A 12 5.48 -3.05 7.74
N THR A 13 6.72 -3.09 7.28
CA THR A 13 7.65 -1.97 7.32
C THR A 13 7.20 -0.93 6.30
N VAL A 14 6.47 0.09 6.75
CA VAL A 14 6.07 1.23 5.92
C VAL A 14 7.30 2.13 5.74
N VAL A 15 7.95 2.03 4.58
CA VAL A 15 9.15 2.83 4.27
C VAL A 15 8.74 4.17 3.68
N ASN A 16 8.91 5.22 4.48
CA ASN A 16 8.97 6.65 4.16
C ASN A 16 7.81 7.24 3.33
N ALA A 17 6.90 7.95 4.02
CA ALA A 17 6.01 8.91 3.36
C ALA A 17 6.85 10.06 2.80
N ALA A 18 7.01 10.10 1.48
CA ALA A 18 7.78 11.09 0.71
C ALA A 18 7.25 12.52 0.95
N ARG A 19 7.61 13.09 2.09
CA ARG A 19 7.12 14.37 2.60
C ARG A 19 8.15 15.42 2.20
N ARG A 20 8.09 15.90 0.95
CA ARG A 20 8.17 17.35 0.62
C ARG A 20 8.15 17.70 -0.87
N PHE A 21 8.55 16.83 -1.80
CA PHE A 21 8.62 17.19 -3.23
C PHE A 21 8.48 15.99 -4.18
N ALA A 22 7.45 15.15 -4.01
CA ALA A 22 7.16 14.13 -5.01
C ALA A 22 6.74 14.83 -6.32
N SER A 23 7.58 14.72 -7.37
CA SER A 23 7.20 15.17 -8.71
C SER A 23 5.98 14.38 -9.17
N ALA A 24 5.13 14.99 -10.01
CA ALA A 24 3.98 14.34 -10.63
C ALA A 24 4.49 13.13 -11.44
N GLY A 25 4.52 11.95 -10.84
CA GLY A 25 5.11 10.74 -11.42
C GLY A 25 5.93 9.87 -10.46
N SER A 26 6.28 10.36 -9.27
CA SER A 26 6.93 9.53 -8.25
C SER A 26 5.90 8.81 -7.37
N ASP A 27 6.00 7.48 -7.28
CA ASP A 27 5.12 6.68 -6.41
C ASP A 27 5.33 7.11 -4.94
N LEU A 28 4.24 7.58 -4.31
CA LEU A 28 4.25 8.09 -2.93
C LEU A 28 4.60 7.01 -1.89
N VAL A 29 4.50 5.73 -2.28
CA VAL A 29 4.79 4.56 -1.45
C VAL A 29 5.51 3.54 -2.32
N GLN A 30 6.72 3.17 -1.93
CA GLN A 30 7.44 2.05 -2.52
C GLN A 30 7.34 0.84 -1.59
N MET A 31 6.88 -0.29 -2.11
CA MET A 31 6.74 -1.51 -1.33
C MET A 31 7.76 -2.55 -1.77
N LYS A 32 8.37 -3.25 -0.79
CA LYS A 32 9.25 -4.38 -1.05
C LYS A 32 8.38 -5.62 -1.31
N PRO A 33 8.62 -6.40 -2.39
CA PRO A 33 7.68 -7.40 -2.92
C PRO A 33 7.58 -8.72 -2.12
N ALA A 34 7.66 -8.67 -0.79
CA ALA A 34 7.72 -9.88 0.04
C ALA A 34 6.36 -10.37 0.58
N LEU A 35 5.24 -9.67 0.30
CA LEU A 35 3.93 -10.11 0.78
C LEU A 35 3.35 -11.19 -0.15
N PRO A 36 2.78 -12.28 0.39
CA PRO A 36 2.02 -13.24 -0.41
C PRO A 36 0.86 -12.57 -1.14
N LEU A 37 0.58 -12.98 -2.39
CA LEU A 37 -0.46 -12.40 -3.26
C LEU A 37 -1.82 -12.25 -2.56
N ARG A 38 -2.27 -13.30 -1.88
CA ARG A 38 -3.54 -13.27 -1.13
C ARG A 38 -3.56 -12.17 -0.07
N THR A 39 -2.45 -12.01 0.67
CA THR A 39 -2.33 -10.98 1.71
C THR A 39 -2.33 -9.60 1.08
N ALA A 40 -1.56 -9.38 0.02
CA ALA A 40 -1.54 -8.10 -0.68
C ALA A 40 -2.95 -7.69 -1.18
N LEU A 41 -3.72 -8.64 -1.72
CA LEU A 41 -5.09 -8.41 -2.16
C LEU A 41 -6.06 -8.12 -1.00
N MET A 42 -5.94 -8.81 0.14
CA MET A 42 -6.76 -8.53 1.33
C MET A 42 -6.47 -7.13 1.90
N GLU A 43 -5.21 -6.75 1.99
CA GLU A 43 -4.81 -5.42 2.50
C GLU A 43 -5.27 -4.32 1.54
N ALA A 44 -5.06 -4.48 0.23
CA ALA A 44 -5.53 -3.52 -0.78
C ALA A 44 -7.06 -3.38 -0.73
N SER A 45 -7.80 -4.49 -0.58
CA SER A 45 -9.26 -4.49 -0.45
C SER A 45 -9.72 -3.72 0.79
N SER A 46 -9.06 -3.94 1.93
CA SER A 46 -9.36 -3.25 3.19
C SER A 46 -9.14 -1.75 3.07
N ILE A 47 -8.02 -1.33 2.45
CA ILE A 47 -7.71 0.08 2.20
C ILE A 47 -8.77 0.73 1.28
N MET A 48 -9.19 0.04 0.21
CA MET A 48 -10.25 0.54 -0.68
C MET A 48 -11.61 0.69 0.05
N GLY A 49 -11.90 -0.19 1.01
CA GLY A 49 -13.04 -0.04 1.92
C GLY A 49 -12.98 1.26 2.73
N CYS A 50 -11.82 1.53 3.34
CA CYS A 50 -11.59 2.78 4.09
C CYS A 50 -11.73 4.03 3.20
N ILE A 51 -11.20 3.99 1.97
CA ILE A 51 -11.33 5.08 1.00
C ILE A 51 -12.80 5.35 0.69
N THR A 52 -13.60 4.31 0.48
CA THR A 52 -15.04 4.44 0.20
C THR A 52 -15.77 5.12 1.36
N GLU A 53 -15.45 4.75 2.60
CA GLU A 53 -16.07 5.38 3.78
C GLU A 53 -15.63 6.83 3.96
N LEU A 54 -14.35 7.13 3.78
CA LEU A 54 -13.80 8.49 3.87
C LEU A 54 -14.40 9.42 2.82
N THR A 55 -14.47 8.96 1.58
CA THR A 55 -15.05 9.73 0.47
C THR A 55 -16.54 9.96 0.68
N ARG A 56 -17.29 8.97 1.17
CA ARG A 56 -18.70 9.14 1.55
C ARG A 56 -18.87 10.20 2.64
N LYS A 57 -18.09 10.12 3.73
CA LYS A 57 -18.12 11.12 4.81
C LYS A 57 -17.80 12.53 4.31
N ALA A 58 -16.87 12.67 3.36
CA ALA A 58 -16.48 13.96 2.79
C ALA A 58 -17.58 14.60 1.92
N ILE A 59 -18.44 13.80 1.28
CA ILE A 59 -19.59 14.31 0.54
C ILE A 59 -20.53 15.05 1.50
N ASP A 60 -20.87 14.38 2.60
CA ASP A 60 -21.84 14.86 3.59
C ASP A 60 -21.28 15.97 4.50
N LYS A 61 -19.96 16.02 4.71
CA LYS A 61 -19.30 16.98 5.62
C LYS A 61 -18.31 17.89 4.89
N PRO A 62 -18.74 19.09 4.45
CA PRO A 62 -17.89 20.02 3.73
C PRO A 62 -16.58 20.40 4.44
N ALA A 63 -16.62 20.52 5.77
CA ALA A 63 -15.45 20.86 6.59
C ALA A 63 -14.33 19.81 6.52
N ASP A 64 -14.67 18.54 6.28
CA ASP A 64 -13.71 17.43 6.29
C ASP A 64 -13.11 17.14 4.91
N ARG A 65 -13.66 17.73 3.83
CA ARG A 65 -13.31 17.41 2.44
C ARG A 65 -11.82 17.46 2.15
N LYS A 66 -11.14 18.53 2.56
CA LYS A 66 -9.71 18.71 2.28
C LYS A 66 -8.87 17.59 2.91
N ASN A 67 -9.14 17.28 4.17
CA ASN A 67 -8.40 16.25 4.90
C ASN A 67 -8.75 14.85 4.39
N ALA A 68 -10.04 14.59 4.12
CA ALA A 68 -10.49 13.32 3.55
C ALA A 68 -9.91 13.07 2.15
N MET A 69 -9.78 14.12 1.32
CA MET A 69 -9.19 14.01 -0.02
C MET A 69 -7.68 13.71 0.07
N LEU A 70 -6.95 14.35 0.98
CA LEU A 70 -5.54 14.04 1.23
C LEU A 70 -5.36 12.61 1.75
N ALA A 71 -6.16 12.18 2.73
CA ALA A 71 -6.13 10.81 3.25
C ALA A 71 -6.43 9.79 2.14
N THR A 72 -7.43 10.07 1.30
CA THR A 72 -7.78 9.23 0.14
C THR A 72 -6.61 9.11 -0.82
N CYS A 73 -5.91 10.21 -1.12
CA CYS A 73 -4.75 10.20 -2.01
C CYS A 73 -3.63 9.29 -1.48
N TYR A 74 -3.28 9.40 -0.20
CA TYR A 74 -2.24 8.55 0.40
C TYR A 74 -2.65 7.08 0.46
N LEU A 75 -3.89 6.79 0.87
CA LEU A 75 -4.40 5.42 0.95
C LEU A 75 -4.47 4.77 -0.44
N ALA A 76 -4.91 5.51 -1.46
CA ALA A 76 -4.95 5.01 -2.84
C ALA A 76 -3.54 4.67 -3.35
N ALA A 77 -2.54 5.50 -3.03
CA ALA A 77 -1.16 5.23 -3.38
C ALA A 77 -0.62 3.96 -2.68
N MET A 78 -0.98 3.72 -1.42
CA MET A 78 -0.64 2.48 -0.70
C MET A 78 -1.27 1.24 -1.36
N ALA A 79 -2.57 1.29 -1.67
CA ALA A 79 -3.27 0.18 -2.31
C ALA A 79 -2.69 -0.12 -3.71
N LYS A 80 -2.35 0.93 -4.48
CA LYS A 80 -1.67 0.78 -5.77
C LYS A 80 -0.30 0.12 -5.60
N ALA A 81 0.52 0.58 -4.65
CA ALA A 81 1.85 0.02 -4.41
C ALA A 81 1.80 -1.47 -4.02
N LEU A 82 0.78 -1.89 -3.26
CA LEU A 82 0.53 -3.30 -2.96
C LEU A 82 0.29 -4.13 -4.23
N ILE A 83 -0.56 -3.64 -5.14
CA ILE A 83 -0.88 -4.33 -6.40
C ILE A 83 0.33 -4.33 -7.34
N ASP A 84 1.00 -3.19 -7.50
CA ASP A 84 2.16 -3.04 -8.39
C ASP A 84 3.31 -3.96 -7.98
N GLY A 85 3.57 -4.12 -6.67
CA GLY A 85 4.58 -5.06 -6.17
C GLY A 85 4.28 -6.52 -6.53
N GLN A 86 3.00 -6.90 -6.57
CA GLN A 86 2.60 -8.23 -7.02
C GLN A 86 2.71 -8.37 -8.55
N LEU A 87 2.31 -7.36 -9.31
CA LEU A 87 2.43 -7.36 -10.77
C LEU A 87 3.88 -7.47 -11.24
N GLN A 88 4.81 -6.78 -10.56
CA GLN A 88 6.23 -6.90 -10.85
C GLN A 88 6.74 -8.34 -10.61
N THR A 89 6.33 -8.95 -9.50
CA THR A 89 6.68 -10.35 -9.19
C THR A 89 6.15 -11.31 -10.26
N LEU A 90 4.89 -11.14 -10.69
CA LEU A 90 4.27 -11.98 -11.72
C LEU A 90 4.92 -11.80 -13.11
N ARG A 91 5.41 -10.60 -13.43
CA ARG A 91 6.14 -10.35 -14.68
C ARG A 91 7.51 -11.05 -14.68
N ASN A 92 8.23 -10.97 -13.56
CA ASN A 92 9.55 -11.62 -13.44
C ASN A 92 9.45 -13.15 -13.54
N VAL A 93 8.45 -13.77 -12.89
CA VAL A 93 8.21 -15.24 -13.01
C VAL A 93 8.00 -15.64 -14.47
N ARG A 94 7.29 -14.82 -15.23
CA ARG A 94 6.96 -15.10 -16.64
C ARG A 94 8.16 -14.93 -17.58
N GLU A 95 9.17 -14.15 -17.20
CA GLU A 95 10.43 -14.04 -17.95
C GLU A 95 11.36 -15.23 -17.65
N ASP A 96 11.44 -15.67 -16.39
CA ASP A 96 12.24 -16.84 -15.99
C ASP A 96 11.73 -18.17 -16.62
N ASP A 97 10.44 -18.28 -16.90
CA ASP A 97 9.84 -19.44 -17.58
C ASP A 97 10.12 -19.48 -19.10
N VAL A 98 10.56 -18.38 -19.70
CA VAL A 98 10.86 -18.30 -21.15
C VAL A 98 12.34 -18.58 -21.44
N GLU A 99 13.22 -18.45 -20.45
CA GLU A 99 14.67 -18.72 -20.58
C GLU A 99 15.09 -20.16 -20.21
N ARG A 100 14.14 -21.08 -20.00
CA ARG A 100 14.39 -22.52 -19.79
C ARG A 100 13.87 -23.38 -20.95
#